data_AF-A0A956XNA4-F1
#
_entry.id   AF-A0A956XNA4-F1
#
_cell.length_a   1.000
_cell.length_b   1.000
_cell.length_c   1.000
_cell.angle_alpha   90.00
_cell.angle_beta   90.00
_cell.angle_gamma   90.00
#
_symmetry.space_group_name_H-M   'P 1'
#
loop_
_entity.id
_entity.type
_entity.pdbx_description
1 polymer ?
#
loop_
_entity_poly.entity_id
_entity_poly.type
_entity_poly.pdbx_seq_one_letter_code
_entity_poly.pdbx_strand_id
1 'polypeptide(L)'
;LVEAELAQGKSVEFGSLTLAGSGISYANRQLFWDDFGKMAIERGALRLYDRQLVEWAAVPLAELDNLMLLVNLLRDHQPTPESTPA
;
A
#
# COMPACT_ATOMS: atom_id res chain seq x y z
N LEU A 1 6.33 3.37 -16.52
CA LEU A 1 7.35 4.32 -16.01
C LEU A 1 7.45 4.21 -14.48
N VAL A 2 6.32 4.30 -13.77
CA VAL A 2 6.26 4.18 -12.29
C VAL A 2 6.75 2.83 -11.74
N GLU A 3 6.43 1.71 -12.41
CA GLU A 3 6.92 0.37 -12.03
C GLU A 3 8.45 0.26 -12.11
N ALA A 4 9.07 0.88 -13.12
CA ALA A 4 10.52 0.89 -13.27
C ALA A 4 11.22 1.74 -12.20
N GLU A 5 10.54 2.77 -11.69
CA GLU A 5 11.05 3.61 -10.62
C GLU A 5 10.93 2.92 -9.25
N LEU A 6 9.82 2.23 -8.97
CA LEU A 6 9.66 1.39 -7.79
C LEU A 6 10.68 0.23 -7.77
N ALA A 7 10.90 -0.41 -8.92
CA ALA A 7 11.91 -1.46 -9.08
C ALA A 7 13.36 -0.95 -8.92
N GLN A 8 13.60 0.35 -9.14
CA GLN A 8 14.87 1.02 -8.87
C GLN A 8 15.00 1.55 -7.43
N GLY A 9 14.03 1.27 -6.56
CA GLY A 9 14.02 1.75 -5.18
C GLY A 9 13.65 3.22 -5.01
N LYS A 10 13.08 3.86 -6.04
CA LYS A 10 12.55 5.22 -5.91
C LYS A 10 11.20 5.18 -5.20
N SER A 11 11.07 6.07 -4.21
CA SER A 11 9.81 6.35 -3.54
C SER A 11 8.88 7.16 -4.45
N VAL A 12 7.60 6.83 -4.46
CA VAL A 12 6.54 7.52 -5.18
C VAL A 12 5.53 8.03 -4.17
N GLU A 13 5.30 9.34 -4.18
CA GLU A 13 4.35 10.00 -3.28
C GLU A 13 2.93 10.01 -3.89
N PHE A 14 1.94 9.72 -3.06
CA PHE A 14 0.51 9.72 -3.36
C PHE A 14 -0.20 10.59 -2.30
N GLY A 15 0.16 11.87 -2.22
CA GLY A 15 -0.29 12.77 -1.17
C GLY A 15 0.32 12.41 0.19
N SER A 16 -0.50 12.07 1.18
CA SER A 16 -0.01 11.74 2.54
C SER A 16 0.64 10.35 2.66
N LEU A 17 0.57 9.54 1.61
CA LEU A 17 1.09 8.18 1.56
C LEU A 17 2.24 8.07 0.55
N THR A 18 3.27 7.29 0.87
CA THR A 18 4.42 7.05 -0.02
C THR A 18 4.61 5.55 -0.23
N LEU A 19 4.79 5.14 -1.48
CA LEU A 19 5.20 3.78 -1.82
C LEU A 19 6.69 3.77 -2.15
N ALA A 20 7.43 2.83 -1.57
CA ALA A 20 8.84 2.61 -1.88
C ALA A 20 9.09 1.12 -2.12
N GLY A 21 10.25 0.78 -2.68
CA GLY A 21 10.62 -0.63 -2.88
C GLY A 21 10.59 -1.48 -1.60
N SER A 22 10.73 -0.87 -0.42
CA SER A 22 10.66 -1.56 0.88
C SER A 22 9.26 -1.69 1.46
N GLY A 23 8.29 -0.87 1.05
CA GLY A 23 6.97 -0.88 1.68
C GLY A 23 6.15 0.38 1.45
N ILE A 24 5.16 0.55 2.33
CA ILE A 24 4.25 1.70 2.40
C ILE A 24 4.64 2.56 3.59
N SER A 25 4.76 3.87 3.38
CA SER A 25 5.00 4.85 4.44
C SER A 25 3.82 5.80 4.57
N TYR A 26 3.41 6.07 5.81
CA TYR A 26 2.34 7.01 6.15
C TYR A 26 2.67 7.68 7.48
N ALA A 27 2.65 9.02 7.49
CA ALA A 27 3.18 9.83 8.58
C ALA A 27 4.62 9.41 8.96
N ASN A 28 4.83 8.89 10.18
CA ASN A 28 6.15 8.44 10.69
C ASN A 28 6.22 6.91 10.86
N ARG A 29 5.36 6.16 10.16
CA ARG A 29 5.31 4.69 10.24
C ARG A 29 5.55 4.10 8.86
N GLN A 30 6.19 2.94 8.85
CA GLN A 30 6.41 2.14 7.66
C GLN A 30 5.77 0.76 7.84
N LEU A 31 5.11 0.27 6.79
CA LEU A 31 4.61 -1.08 6.65
C LEU A 31 5.42 -1.76 5.54
N PHE A 32 6.23 -2.75 5.89
CA PHE A 32 7.01 -3.48 4.89
C PHE A 32 6.08 -4.31 4.00
N TRP A 33 6.49 -4.56 2.76
CA TRP A 33 5.72 -5.44 1.86
C TRP A 33 5.53 -6.84 2.45
N ASP A 34 6.52 -7.32 3.21
CA ASP A 34 6.45 -8.59 3.94
C ASP A 34 5.46 -8.57 5.12
N ASP A 35 4.98 -7.42 5.55
CA ASP A 35 3.97 -7.32 6.61
C ASP A 35 2.62 -6.85 6.06
N PHE A 36 2.56 -6.39 4.81
CA PHE A 36 1.35 -5.95 4.16
C PHE A 36 0.43 -7.15 3.86
N GLY A 37 -0.82 -7.07 4.33
CA GLY A 37 -1.81 -8.12 4.16
C GLY A 37 -2.86 -7.78 3.13
N LYS A 38 -3.57 -6.66 3.30
CA LYS A 38 -4.59 -6.24 2.32
C LYS A 38 -4.84 -4.74 2.38
N MET A 39 -5.59 -4.28 1.37
CA MET A 39 -6.18 -2.95 1.32
C MET A 39 -7.69 -3.05 1.09
N ALA A 40 -8.43 -2.07 1.55
CA ALA A 40 -9.85 -1.90 1.27
C ALA A 40 -10.17 -0.40 1.09
N ILE A 41 -11.16 -0.09 0.25
CA ILE A 41 -11.71 1.27 0.17
C ILE A 41 -13.12 1.22 0.74
N GLU A 42 -13.31 1.84 1.89
CA GLU A 42 -14.60 1.88 2.57
C GLU A 42 -14.70 3.11 3.48
N ARG A 43 -15.93 3.61 3.66
CA ARG A 43 -16.22 4.79 4.50
C ARG A 43 -15.39 6.04 4.15
N GLY A 44 -15.06 6.23 2.87
CA GLY A 44 -14.31 7.40 2.39
C GLY A 44 -12.81 7.39 2.69
N ALA A 45 -12.24 6.24 3.04
CA ALA A 45 -10.81 6.07 3.29
C ALA A 45 -10.25 4.83 2.58
N LEU A 46 -8.96 4.89 2.24
CA LEU A 46 -8.13 3.73 1.93
C LEU A 46 -7.65 3.14 3.25
N ARG A 47 -8.09 1.93 3.57
CA ARG A 47 -7.66 1.17 4.74
C ARG A 47 -6.59 0.17 4.34
N LEU A 48 -5.51 0.13 5.10
CA LEU A 48 -4.39 -0.78 4.93
C LEU A 48 -4.31 -1.67 6.16
N TYR A 49 -4.12 -2.96 5.93
CA TYR A 49 -4.07 -3.98 6.96
C TYR A 49 -2.76 -4.75 6.85
N ASP A 50 -2.24 -5.15 8.01
CA ASP A 50 -1.12 -6.08 8.05
C ASP A 50 -1.55 -7.52 7.71
N ARG A 51 -0.59 -8.45 7.67
CA ARG A 51 -0.84 -9.88 7.42
C ARG A 51 -1.75 -10.54 8.46
N GLN A 52 -1.89 -9.97 9.65
CA GLN A 52 -2.80 -10.46 10.69
C GLN A 52 -4.22 -9.87 10.55
N LEU A 53 -4.46 -9.11 9.49
CA LEU A 53 -5.70 -8.38 9.22
C LEU A 53 -6.02 -7.31 10.27
N VAL A 54 -5.01 -6.84 11.00
CA VAL A 54 -5.14 -5.68 11.88
C VAL A 54 -4.96 -4.42 11.05
N GLU A 55 -5.84 -3.44 11.27
CA GLU A 55 -5.75 -2.15 10.58
C GLU A 55 -4.45 -1.43 10.97
N TRP A 56 -3.59 -1.19 9.97
CA TRP A 56 -2.35 -0.47 10.14
C TRP A 56 -2.55 1.04 9.99
N ALA A 57 -3.31 1.45 8.97
CA ALA A 57 -3.67 2.84 8.72
C ALA A 57 -5.01 2.96 7.96
N ALA A 58 -5.69 4.08 8.18
CA ALA A 58 -6.82 4.53 7.38
C ALA A 58 -6.52 5.94 6.87
N VAL A 59 -6.36 6.09 5.56
CA VAL A 59 -6.00 7.35 4.90
C VAL A 59 -7.22 7.91 4.18
N PRO A 60 -7.67 9.13 4.49
CA PRO A 60 -8.80 9.73 3.78
C PRO A 60 -8.54 9.83 2.28
N LEU A 61 -9.52 9.46 1.45
CA LEU A 61 -9.33 9.49 -0.01
C LEU A 61 -9.03 10.89 -0.56
N ALA A 62 -9.45 11.94 0.14
CA ALA A 62 -9.18 13.33 -0.22
C ALA A 62 -7.71 13.74 -0.04
N GLU A 63 -6.91 12.96 0.70
CA GLU A 63 -5.49 13.19 0.91
C GLU A 63 -4.61 12.36 -0.04
N LEU A 64 -5.22 11.61 -0.96
CA LEU A 64 -4.54 10.70 -1.87
C LEU A 64 -4.63 11.19 -3.31
N ASP A 65 -3.47 11.35 -3.93
CA ASP A 65 -3.38 11.63 -5.37
C ASP A 65 -3.46 10.35 -6.18
N ASN A 66 -3.93 10.45 -7.43
CA ASN A 66 -3.88 9.35 -8.41
C ASN A 66 -4.38 7.99 -7.88
N LEU A 67 -5.49 7.99 -7.12
CA LEU A 67 -6.01 6.83 -6.40
C LEU A 67 -6.06 5.53 -7.21
N MET A 68 -6.46 5.59 -8.47
CA MET A 68 -6.52 4.40 -9.34
C MET A 68 -5.16 3.73 -9.54
N LEU A 69 -4.10 4.53 -9.72
CA LEU A 69 -2.74 4.01 -9.85
C LEU A 69 -2.25 3.44 -8.52
N LEU A 70 -2.49 4.15 -7.41
CA LEU A 70 -2.15 3.68 -6.06
C LEU A 70 -2.79 2.31 -5.76
N VAL A 71 -4.08 2.17 -6.05
CA VAL A 71 -4.83 0.91 -5.88
C VAL A 71 -4.24 -0.20 -6.73
N ASN A 72 -3.90 0.06 -7.99
CA ASN A 72 -3.29 -0.95 -8.85
C ASN A 72 -1.95 -1.43 -8.28
N LEU A 73 -1.07 -0.50 -7.90
CA LEU A 73 0.23 -0.83 -7.32
C LEU A 73 0.10 -1.61 -6.01
N LEU A 74 -0.78 -1.19 -5.11
CA LEU A 74 -1.02 -1.90 -3.85
C LEU A 74 -1.58 -3.30 -4.08
N ARG A 75 -2.39 -3.51 -5.13
CA ARG A 75 -2.93 -4.83 -5.47
C ARG A 75 -1.84 -5.79 -5.93
N ASP A 76 -0.85 -5.32 -6.68
CA ASP A 76 0.27 -6.14 -7.15
C ASP A 76 1.15 -6.63 -5.98
N HIS A 77 1.14 -5.90 -4.85
CA HIS A 77 1.82 -6.27 -3.61
C HIS A 77 0.94 -7.03 -2.61
N GLN A 78 -0.36 -7.23 -2.88
CA GLN A 78 -1.18 -8.04 -1.99
C GLN A 78 -0.77 -9.52 -2.09
N PRO A 79 -0.63 -10.23 -0.95
CA PRO A 79 -0.46 -11.67 -0.96
C PRO A 79 -1.65 -12.31 -1.70
N THR A 80 -1.34 -13.01 -2.80
CA THR A 80 -2.32 -13.81 -3.54
C THR A 80 -2.71 -15.03 -2.69
N PRO A 81 -3.98 -15.49 -2.69
CA PRO A 81 -4.40 -16.65 -1.91
C PRO A 81 -3.58 -17.93 -2.17
N GLU A 82 -2.89 -18.05 -3.32
CA GLU A 82 -1.97 -19.15 -3.64
C GLU A 82 -0.63 -19.13 -2.88
N SER A 83 -0.32 -18.07 -2.11
CA SER A 83 0.95 -17.93 -1.37
C SER A 83 0.86 -18.36 0.10
N THR A 84 -0.24 -18.98 0.53
CA THR A 84 -0.34 -19.59 1.87
C THR A 84 0.10 -21.05 1.77
N PRO A 85 1.27 -21.46 2.30
CA PRO A 85 1.54 -22.88 2.45
C PRO A 85 0.49 -23.46 3.42
N ALA A 86 -0.12 -24.57 3.00
CA ALA A 86 -1.10 -25.33 3.77
C ALA A 86 -0.53 -25.86 5.09
#